data_AF-A0AAV6DLP4-F1
#
_entry.id   AF-A0AAV6DLP4-F1
#
_cell.length_a   1.000
_cell.length_b   1.000
_cell.length_c   1.000
_cell.angle_alpha   90.00
_cell.angle_beta   90.00
_cell.angle_gamma   90.00
#
_symmetry.space_group_name_H-M   'P 1'
#
loop_
_entity.id
_entity.type
_entity.pdbx_description
1 polymer ?
#
loop_
_entity_poly.entity_id
_entity_poly.type
_entity_poly.pdbx_seq_one_letter_code
_entity_poly.pdbx_strand_id
1 'polypeptide(L)'
;MPASRSSDPTGFTPRELRALRALGSPVGIQRALDAMPYHLAGTAWSPRRVLRERTAHRLEGAVFAAAALRVPGFPPLLRDLEAVQDTDHVIAVFRVRGHRGAIAKSNFSGLRYREPVHRTLREVVMSCFDGYINLRGERTLRAYSPRRTWPASTGAGRAGPSRRTISGGSRSTCSRSGTRPC
;
A
#
# COMPACT_ATOMS: atom_id res chain seq x y z
N MET A 1 14.84 26.33 25.22
CA MET A 1 13.44 25.85 25.16
C MET A 1 13.06 25.64 23.70
N PRO A 2 12.96 24.42 23.15
CA PRO A 2 12.39 24.28 21.82
C PRO A 2 10.86 24.37 21.91
N ALA A 3 10.30 25.26 21.09
CA ALA A 3 8.88 25.53 20.98
C ALA A 3 8.07 24.28 20.61
N SER A 4 6.87 24.21 21.17
CA SER A 4 5.88 23.15 20.96
C SER A 4 5.61 22.92 19.46
N ARG A 5 5.92 21.71 18.99
CA ARG A 5 5.47 21.23 17.69
C ARG A 5 3.96 20.99 17.80
N SER A 6 3.15 21.87 17.23
CA SER A 6 1.82 21.49 16.77
C SER A 6 2.02 20.48 15.63
N SER A 7 1.97 19.19 15.98
CA SER A 7 2.09 18.10 15.01
C SER A 7 0.83 18.06 14.16
N ASP A 8 0.87 18.72 13.01
CA ASP A 8 -0.02 18.38 11.91
C ASP A 8 0.11 16.85 11.68
N PRO A 9 -0.99 16.06 11.75
CA PRO A 9 -0.94 14.59 11.73
C PRO A 9 -0.30 13.99 10.47
N THR A 10 0.00 14.85 9.50
CA THR A 10 0.64 14.52 8.23
C THR A 10 2.17 14.60 8.24
N GLY A 11 2.79 15.24 9.24
CA GLY A 11 4.25 15.34 9.37
C GLY A 11 4.97 16.26 8.37
N PHE A 12 4.22 17.10 7.64
CA PHE A 12 4.74 18.09 6.69
C PHE A 12 4.88 19.48 7.32
N THR A 13 5.83 20.28 6.82
CA THR A 13 5.94 21.70 7.15
C THR A 13 4.82 22.52 6.50
N PRO A 14 4.49 23.72 7.00
CA PRO A 14 3.48 24.58 6.39
C PRO A 14 3.76 24.90 4.91
N ARG A 15 5.04 25.02 4.52
CA ARG A 15 5.45 25.25 3.12
C ARG A 15 5.17 24.03 2.25
N GLU A 16 5.52 22.84 2.71
CA GLU A 16 5.26 21.58 1.99
C GLU A 16 3.75 21.34 1.86
N LEU A 17 2.96 21.60 2.92
CA LEU A 17 1.51 21.50 2.87
C LEU A 17 0.88 22.46 1.87
N ARG A 18 1.35 23.71 1.80
CA ARG A 18 0.89 24.66 0.77
C ARG A 18 1.17 24.14 -0.64
N ALA A 19 2.36 23.58 -0.89
CA ALA A 19 2.70 23.01 -2.18
C ALA A 19 1.82 21.80 -2.53
N LEU A 20 1.54 20.92 -1.57
CA LEU A 20 0.65 19.76 -1.78
C LEU A 20 -0.80 20.20 -1.99
N ARG A 21 -1.29 21.20 -1.25
CA ARG A 21 -2.64 21.78 -1.43
C ARG A 21 -2.80 22.41 -2.81
N ALA A 22 -1.76 23.05 -3.34
CA ALA A 22 -1.78 23.66 -4.66
C ALA A 22 -2.00 22.65 -5.81
N LEU A 23 -1.75 21.35 -5.58
CA LEU A 23 -2.07 20.30 -6.55
C LEU A 23 -3.59 20.11 -6.73
N GLY A 24 -4.39 20.42 -5.70
CA GLY A 24 -5.85 20.64 -5.73
C GLY A 24 -6.75 19.43 -6.04
N SER A 25 -6.30 18.48 -6.85
CA SER A 25 -7.14 17.37 -7.35
C SER A 25 -6.30 16.16 -7.76
N PRO A 26 -6.90 14.96 -7.89
CA PRO A 26 -6.22 13.79 -8.44
C PRO A 26 -5.55 14.06 -9.81
N VAL A 27 -6.23 14.82 -10.69
CA VAL A 27 -5.69 15.21 -11.99
C VAL A 27 -4.49 16.15 -11.85
N GLY A 28 -4.56 17.13 -10.95
CA GLY A 28 -3.44 18.05 -10.69
C GLY A 28 -2.22 17.34 -10.11
N ILE A 29 -2.42 16.35 -9.24
CA ILE A 29 -1.35 15.49 -8.71
C ILE A 29 -0.71 14.68 -9.85
N GLN A 30 -1.51 14.10 -10.74
CA GLN A 30 -0.98 13.38 -11.90
C GLN A 30 -0.18 14.30 -12.83
N ARG A 31 -0.69 15.49 -13.14
CA ARG A 31 0.03 16.48 -13.97
C ARG A 31 1.38 16.85 -13.36
N ALA A 32 1.44 17.03 -12.04
CA ALA A 32 2.70 17.28 -11.36
C ALA A 32 3.67 16.10 -11.51
N LEU A 33 3.20 14.86 -11.35
CA LEU A 33 4.03 13.67 -11.58
C LEU A 33 4.46 13.53 -13.05
N ASP A 34 3.62 13.86 -14.01
CA ASP A 34 3.96 13.82 -15.42
C ASP A 34 5.06 14.81 -15.78
N ALA A 35 5.06 15.99 -15.15
CA ALA A 35 6.08 17.02 -15.32
C ALA A 35 7.43 16.68 -14.65
N MET A 36 7.45 15.80 -13.65
CA MET A 36 8.69 15.35 -13.01
C MET A 36 9.48 14.44 -13.97
N PRO A 37 10.80 14.62 -14.14
CA PRO A 37 11.61 13.63 -14.85
C PRO A 37 11.52 12.26 -14.19
N TYR A 38 11.71 11.22 -15.00
CA TYR A 38 11.86 9.86 -14.47
C TYR A 38 13.34 9.61 -14.20
N HIS A 39 13.68 9.20 -12.98
CA HIS A 39 15.04 8.81 -12.64
C HIS A 39 15.17 7.30 -12.40
N LEU A 40 16.31 6.74 -12.79
CA LEU A 40 16.64 5.34 -12.60
C LEU A 40 17.61 5.24 -11.42
N ALA A 41 17.08 5.02 -10.22
CA ALA A 41 17.86 4.89 -9.00
C ALA A 41 17.23 3.82 -8.08
N GLY A 42 18.08 3.11 -7.33
CA GLY A 42 17.66 2.16 -6.30
C GLY A 42 17.27 2.86 -5.00
N THR A 43 16.43 3.90 -5.08
CA THR A 43 16.05 4.74 -3.95
C THR A 43 14.63 4.44 -3.44
N ALA A 44 14.32 4.93 -2.25
CA ALA A 44 12.99 4.87 -1.65
C ALA A 44 12.70 6.21 -0.96
N TRP A 45 12.74 7.30 -1.71
CA TRP A 45 12.57 8.65 -1.18
C TRP A 45 11.20 8.89 -0.56
N SER A 46 11.19 9.66 0.53
CA SER A 46 9.95 10.14 1.13
C SER A 46 9.25 11.15 0.20
N PRO A 47 7.93 11.34 0.35
CA PRO A 47 7.19 12.37 -0.40
C PRO A 47 7.81 13.76 -0.30
N ARG A 48 8.41 14.09 0.86
CA ARG A 48 9.10 15.36 1.10
C ARG A 48 10.32 15.53 0.19
N ARG A 49 11.09 14.45 0.02
CA ARG A 49 12.26 14.46 -0.86
C ARG A 49 11.85 14.50 -2.33
N VAL A 50 10.82 13.75 -2.74
CA VAL A 50 10.25 13.86 -4.10
C VAL A 50 9.77 15.29 -4.39
N LEU A 51 9.08 15.93 -3.45
CA LEU A 51 8.62 17.31 -3.59
C LEU A 51 9.77 18.32 -3.76
N ARG A 52 10.91 18.06 -3.09
CA ARG A 52 12.11 18.90 -3.15
C ARG A 52 12.88 18.70 -4.46
N GLU A 53 13.19 17.45 -4.79
CA GLU A 53 14.04 17.09 -5.93
C GLU A 53 13.27 17.13 -7.27
N ARG A 54 11.94 17.08 -7.23
CA ARG A 54 11.05 17.12 -8.40
C ARG A 54 11.33 16.03 -9.45
N THR A 55 11.75 14.86 -8.99
CA THR A 55 11.97 13.65 -9.80
C THR A 55 11.48 12.43 -9.01
N ALA A 56 11.02 11.39 -9.72
CA ALA A 56 10.56 10.15 -9.10
C ALA A 56 10.54 8.98 -10.09
N HIS A 57 10.75 7.77 -9.59
CA HIS A 57 10.38 6.52 -10.27
C HIS A 57 9.01 6.01 -9.79
N ARG A 58 8.57 4.83 -10.26
CA ARG A 58 7.19 4.33 -10.03
C ARG A 58 6.79 4.28 -8.56
N LEU A 59 7.60 3.65 -7.71
CA LEU A 59 7.35 3.52 -6.27
C LEU A 59 7.27 4.89 -5.57
N GLU A 60 8.30 5.74 -5.73
CA GLU A 60 8.36 7.06 -5.12
C GLU A 60 7.20 7.96 -5.59
N GLY A 61 6.85 7.89 -6.87
CA GLY A 61 5.72 8.61 -7.45
C GLY A 61 4.38 8.17 -6.86
N ALA A 62 4.18 6.86 -6.65
CA ALA A 62 2.97 6.34 -6.02
C ALA A 62 2.87 6.76 -4.55
N VAL A 63 3.98 6.68 -3.79
CA VAL A 63 4.03 7.10 -2.39
C VAL A 63 3.79 8.62 -2.26
N PHE A 64 4.39 9.43 -3.15
CA PHE A 64 4.12 10.86 -3.24
C PHE A 64 2.65 11.15 -3.56
N ALA A 65 2.07 10.49 -4.56
CA ALA A 65 0.66 10.66 -4.92
C ALA A 65 -0.26 10.31 -3.75
N ALA A 66 0.02 9.21 -3.03
CA ALA A 66 -0.75 8.83 -1.86
C ALA A 66 -0.69 9.91 -0.76
N ALA A 67 0.48 10.49 -0.51
CA ALA A 67 0.61 11.58 0.44
C ALA A 67 -0.14 12.85 -0.01
N ALA A 68 -0.02 13.21 -1.30
CA ALA A 68 -0.70 14.35 -1.88
C ALA A 68 -2.23 14.21 -1.87
N LEU A 69 -2.76 13.00 -2.11
CA LEU A 69 -4.20 12.70 -2.08
C LEU A 69 -4.82 12.88 -0.69
N ARG A 70 -4.06 12.58 0.38
CA ARG A 70 -4.55 12.73 1.76
C ARG A 70 -4.83 14.19 2.11
N VAL A 71 -4.10 15.13 1.52
CA VAL A 71 -4.19 16.57 1.85
C VAL A 71 -5.59 17.15 1.55
N PRO A 72 -6.18 16.94 0.36
CA PRO A 72 -7.58 17.30 0.08
C PRO A 72 -8.60 16.23 0.54
N GLY A 73 -8.18 15.20 1.29
CA GLY A 73 -9.09 14.24 1.93
C GLY A 73 -9.46 13.01 1.10
N PHE A 74 -8.78 12.72 -0.01
CA PHE A 74 -8.99 11.45 -0.72
C PHE A 74 -8.24 10.33 0.00
N PRO A 75 -8.91 9.27 0.49
CA PRO A 75 -8.24 8.15 1.14
C PRO A 75 -7.46 7.33 0.09
N PRO A 76 -6.12 7.38 0.06
CA PRO A 76 -5.35 6.69 -0.95
C PRO A 76 -5.19 5.21 -0.60
N LEU A 77 -4.98 4.40 -1.63
CA LEU A 77 -4.62 3.00 -1.50
C LEU A 77 -3.51 2.66 -2.47
N LEU A 78 -2.33 2.33 -1.95
CA LEU A 78 -1.22 1.84 -2.77
C LEU A 78 -1.54 0.43 -3.26
N ARG A 79 -1.29 0.20 -4.54
CA ARG A 79 -1.41 -1.11 -5.19
C ARG A 79 -0.15 -1.40 -5.96
N ASP A 80 0.29 -2.63 -5.80
CA ASP A 80 1.45 -3.18 -6.50
C ASP A 80 0.93 -4.11 -7.60
N LEU A 81 1.48 -3.95 -8.80
CA LEU A 81 1.16 -4.72 -10.00
C LEU A 81 2.42 -5.50 -10.38
N GLU A 82 2.33 -6.81 -10.18
CA GLU A 82 3.45 -7.74 -10.31
C GLU A 82 3.55 -8.25 -11.75
N ALA A 83 4.73 -8.09 -12.35
CA ALA A 83 4.98 -8.49 -13.72
C ALA A 83 6.15 -9.47 -13.85
N VAL A 84 6.05 -10.37 -14.83
CA VAL A 84 7.10 -11.35 -15.14
C VAL A 84 7.88 -10.88 -16.35
N GLN A 85 9.22 -10.90 -16.25
CA GLN A 85 10.13 -10.44 -17.31
C GLN A 85 9.91 -8.96 -17.69
N ASP A 86 9.41 -8.18 -16.75
CA ASP A 86 9.20 -6.74 -16.83
C ASP A 86 9.40 -6.14 -15.42
N THR A 87 9.25 -4.83 -15.29
CA THR A 87 9.37 -4.17 -13.99
C THR A 87 8.01 -3.97 -13.34
N ASP A 88 7.91 -4.30 -12.06
CA ASP A 88 6.71 -4.02 -11.27
C ASP A 88 6.29 -2.56 -11.29
N HIS A 89 4.99 -2.35 -11.08
CA HIS A 89 4.36 -1.04 -11.16
C HIS A 89 3.47 -0.75 -9.95
N VAL A 90 3.74 0.37 -9.28
CA VAL A 90 2.99 0.80 -8.11
C VAL A 90 2.08 1.96 -8.48
N ILE A 91 0.80 1.85 -8.12
CA ILE A 91 -0.22 2.87 -8.39
C ILE A 91 -0.88 3.35 -7.08
N ALA A 92 -1.24 4.63 -7.03
CA ALA A 92 -2.03 5.21 -5.95
C ALA A 92 -3.50 5.30 -6.37
N VAL A 93 -4.33 4.41 -5.84
CA VAL A 93 -5.77 4.36 -6.09
C VAL A 93 -6.49 5.35 -5.18
N PHE A 94 -7.42 6.12 -5.74
CA PHE A 94 -8.29 7.04 -5.01
C PHE A 94 -9.77 6.75 -5.31
N ARG A 95 -10.69 7.28 -4.50
CA ARG A 95 -12.14 7.07 -4.67
C ARG A 95 -12.89 8.39 -4.73
N VAL A 96 -13.76 8.54 -5.73
CA VAL A 96 -14.66 9.69 -5.92
C VAL A 96 -16.06 9.15 -6.21
N ARG A 97 -17.08 9.59 -5.44
CA ARG A 97 -18.50 9.22 -5.66
C ARG A 97 -18.71 7.70 -5.86
N GLY A 98 -18.06 6.87 -5.05
CA GLY A 98 -18.16 5.40 -5.12
C GLY A 98 -17.28 4.72 -6.18
N HIS A 99 -16.65 5.48 -7.08
CA HIS A 99 -15.84 4.97 -8.17
C HIS A 99 -14.35 5.20 -7.89
N ARG A 100 -13.49 4.38 -8.49
CA ARG A 100 -12.05 4.29 -8.24
C ARG A 100 -11.28 4.75 -9.46
N GLY A 101 -10.32 5.64 -9.24
CA GLY A 101 -9.32 6.04 -10.21
C GLY A 101 -7.93 5.72 -9.70
N ALA A 102 -6.91 5.95 -10.53
CA ALA A 102 -5.52 5.70 -10.16
C ALA A 102 -4.61 6.83 -10.65
N ILE A 103 -3.56 7.08 -9.87
CA ILE A 103 -2.46 7.98 -10.20
C ILE A 103 -1.19 7.14 -10.19
N ALA A 104 -0.34 7.31 -11.19
CA ALA A 104 0.92 6.57 -11.25
C ALA A 104 1.99 7.33 -12.03
N LYS A 105 3.25 7.03 -11.69
CA LYS A 105 4.43 7.44 -12.46
C LYS A 105 4.95 6.24 -13.24
N SER A 106 5.07 6.37 -14.56
CA SER A 106 5.60 5.29 -15.41
C SER A 106 6.34 5.85 -16.62
N ASN A 107 7.32 5.08 -17.09
CA ASN A 107 8.01 5.31 -18.36
C ASN A 107 7.05 5.19 -19.55
N PHE A 108 5.97 4.43 -19.40
CA PHE A 108 4.94 4.28 -20.40
C PHE A 108 3.69 5.09 -20.02
N SER A 109 3.28 6.02 -20.89
CA SER A 109 2.14 6.92 -20.65
C SER A 109 0.82 6.18 -20.45
N GLY A 110 0.65 5.03 -21.12
CA GLY A 110 -0.55 4.21 -21.04
C GLY A 110 -0.82 3.62 -19.65
N LEU A 111 0.15 3.59 -18.74
CA LEU A 111 0.02 3.02 -17.39
C LEU A 111 -0.01 4.08 -16.27
N ARG A 112 -0.33 5.34 -16.60
CA ARG A 112 -0.36 6.45 -15.64
C ARG A 112 -1.74 6.65 -15.02
N TYR A 113 -2.46 7.68 -15.46
CA TYR A 113 -3.75 8.05 -14.87
C TYR A 113 -4.88 7.08 -15.24
N ARG A 114 -5.83 6.90 -14.32
CA ARG A 114 -7.13 6.29 -14.58
C ARG A 114 -8.23 7.15 -14.02
N GLU A 115 -9.21 7.45 -14.87
CA GLU A 115 -10.43 8.15 -14.48
C GLU A 115 -11.17 7.37 -13.38
N PRO A 116 -11.83 8.04 -12.43
CA PRO A 116 -12.58 7.39 -11.37
C PRO A 116 -13.94 6.88 -11.89
N VAL A 117 -13.91 5.89 -12.77
CA VAL A 117 -15.11 5.25 -13.37
C VAL A 117 -15.28 3.80 -12.95
N HIS A 118 -14.27 3.21 -12.27
CA HIS A 118 -14.24 1.79 -11.93
C HIS A 118 -14.89 1.52 -10.56
N ARG A 119 -15.75 0.51 -10.43
CA ARG A 119 -16.37 0.14 -9.15
C ARG A 119 -15.42 -0.66 -8.27
N THR A 120 -14.66 -1.57 -8.87
CA THR A 120 -13.78 -2.50 -8.16
C THR A 120 -12.31 -2.19 -8.40
N LEU A 121 -11.44 -2.67 -7.50
CA LEU A 121 -9.99 -2.62 -7.71
C LEU A 121 -9.58 -3.45 -8.92
N ARG A 122 -10.24 -4.60 -9.13
CA ARG A 122 -9.99 -5.47 -10.28
C ARG A 122 -10.20 -4.72 -11.59
N GLU A 123 -11.28 -3.95 -11.72
CA GLU A 123 -11.52 -3.13 -12.92
C GLU A 123 -10.39 -2.12 -13.20
N VAL A 124 -9.89 -1.44 -12.16
CA VAL A 124 -8.73 -0.53 -12.31
C VAL A 124 -7.52 -1.32 -12.80
N VAL A 125 -7.24 -2.49 -12.23
CA VAL A 125 -6.10 -3.32 -12.64
C VAL A 125 -6.27 -3.84 -14.08
N MET A 126 -7.46 -4.31 -14.44
CA MET A 126 -7.75 -4.78 -15.80
C MET A 126 -7.60 -3.67 -16.84
N SER A 127 -7.90 -2.41 -16.49
CA SER A 127 -7.63 -1.26 -17.37
C SER A 127 -6.13 -1.01 -17.64
N CYS A 128 -5.25 -1.57 -16.81
CA CYS A 128 -3.80 -1.54 -17.01
C CYS A 128 -3.31 -2.78 -17.77
N PHE A 129 -4.05 -3.88 -17.75
CA PHE A 129 -3.62 -5.18 -18.27
C PHE A 129 -3.20 -5.13 -19.74
N ASP A 130 -4.02 -4.53 -20.60
CA ASP A 130 -3.72 -4.46 -22.04
C ASP A 130 -2.51 -3.56 -22.36
N GLY A 131 -2.22 -2.57 -21.51
CA GLY A 131 -1.07 -1.69 -21.66
C GLY A 131 0.21 -2.22 -21.00
N TYR A 132 0.14 -3.36 -20.31
CA TYR A 132 1.27 -3.93 -19.58
C TYR A 132 2.05 -4.89 -20.48
N ILE A 133 2.80 -4.29 -21.40
CA ILE A 133 3.56 -4.98 -22.44
C ILE A 133 5.03 -4.58 -22.32
N ASN A 134 5.93 -5.57 -22.33
CA ASN A 134 7.37 -5.32 -22.27
C ASN A 134 7.91 -4.86 -23.64
N LEU A 135 9.20 -4.50 -23.70
CA LEU A 135 9.84 -4.08 -24.95
C LEU A 135 9.92 -5.19 -26.03
N ARG A 136 9.64 -6.45 -25.67
CA ARG A 136 9.54 -7.59 -26.60
C ARG A 136 8.12 -7.80 -27.15
N GLY A 137 7.14 -7.00 -26.74
CA GLY A 137 5.74 -7.14 -27.16
C GLY A 137 4.96 -8.18 -26.35
N GLU A 138 5.52 -8.71 -25.26
CA GLU A 138 4.87 -9.74 -24.44
C GLU A 138 4.05 -9.10 -23.32
N ARG A 139 2.89 -9.68 -23.02
CA ARG A 139 2.07 -9.27 -21.87
C ARG A 139 2.64 -9.85 -20.58
N THR A 140 2.97 -8.99 -19.64
CA THR A 140 3.80 -9.37 -18.48
C THR A 140 3.10 -9.28 -17.13
N LEU A 141 1.97 -8.57 -17.00
CA LEU A 141 1.20 -8.51 -15.76
C LEU A 141 0.68 -9.91 -15.36
N ARG A 142 0.93 -10.33 -14.11
CA ARG A 142 0.50 -11.64 -13.60
C ARG A 142 -0.37 -11.54 -12.35
N ALA A 143 -0.07 -10.60 -11.46
CA ALA A 143 -0.78 -10.46 -10.20
C ALA A 143 -0.86 -9.01 -9.76
N TYR A 144 -1.67 -8.76 -8.74
CA TYR A 144 -1.67 -7.50 -8.01
C TYR A 144 -1.88 -7.78 -6.53
N SER A 145 -1.27 -6.97 -5.68
CA SER A 145 -1.32 -7.21 -4.25
C SER A 145 -2.77 -7.20 -3.72
N PRO A 146 -3.17 -8.17 -2.87
CA PRO A 146 -4.51 -8.24 -2.32
C PRO A 146 -4.76 -7.05 -1.40
N ARG A 147 -6.02 -6.72 -1.13
CA ARG A 147 -6.31 -5.71 -0.10
C ARG A 147 -5.91 -6.24 1.27
N ARG A 148 -4.68 -5.92 1.68
CA ARG A 148 -4.22 -6.12 3.04
C ARG A 148 -4.98 -5.15 3.94
N THR A 149 -6.10 -5.61 4.50
CA THR A 149 -6.62 -5.04 5.73
C THR A 149 -5.62 -5.41 6.81
N TRP A 150 -4.86 -4.45 7.31
CA TRP A 150 -4.17 -4.62 8.58
C TRP A 150 -5.27 -4.89 9.61
N PRO A 151 -5.24 -6.02 10.37
CA PRO A 151 -6.15 -6.15 11.49
C PRO A 151 -5.92 -4.92 12.37
N ALA A 152 -6.97 -4.11 12.59
CA ALA A 152 -6.91 -3.08 13.61
C ALA A 152 -6.33 -3.77 14.85
N SER A 153 -5.20 -3.25 15.35
CA SER A 153 -4.44 -3.86 16.42
C SER A 153 -5.40 -4.34 17.51
N THR A 154 -5.63 -5.66 17.57
CA THR A 154 -6.33 -6.27 18.71
C THR A 154 -5.50 -5.86 19.92
N GLY A 155 -6.15 -5.13 20.82
CA GLY A 155 -5.52 -4.47 21.94
C GLY A 155 -4.53 -5.37 22.66
N ALA A 156 -3.47 -4.73 23.15
CA ALA A 156 -2.54 -5.27 24.12
C ALA A 156 -3.24 -6.28 25.04
N GLY A 157 -2.87 -7.56 24.89
CA GLY A 157 -3.33 -8.62 25.75
C GLY A 157 -2.95 -8.26 27.18
N ARG A 158 -3.97 -8.00 28.02
CA ARG A 158 -3.83 -8.11 29.46
C ARG A 158 -3.33 -9.53 29.74
N ALA A 159 -2.14 -9.62 30.30
CA ALA A 159 -1.61 -10.85 30.86
C ALA A 159 -2.60 -11.38 31.91
N GLY A 160 -3.29 -12.47 31.57
CA GLY A 160 -4.02 -13.30 32.53
C GLY A 160 -3.04 -14.28 33.19
N PRO A 161 -3.20 -14.59 34.48
CA PRO A 161 -2.15 -15.21 35.28
C PRO A 161 -1.89 -16.66 34.89
N SER A 162 -0.60 -17.03 34.86
CA SER A 162 -0.12 -18.39 34.63
C SER A 162 -0.74 -19.35 35.65
N ARG A 163 -1.57 -20.29 35.19
CA ARG A 163 -1.89 -21.49 35.97
C ARG A 163 -0.63 -22.34 36.06
N ARG A 164 0.01 -22.33 37.23
CA ARG A 164 0.97 -23.35 37.65
C ARG A 164 0.20 -24.66 37.82
N THR A 165 0.41 -25.60 36.91
CA THR A 165 0.02 -27.00 37.10
C THR A 165 0.98 -27.61 38.11
N ILE A 166 0.46 -27.95 39.28
CA ILE A 166 1.17 -28.72 40.30
C ILE A 166 1.28 -30.16 39.79
N SER A 167 2.50 -30.61 39.52
CA SER A 167 2.82 -32.01 39.29
C SER A 167 2.89 -32.73 40.63
N GLY A 168 1.96 -33.64 40.91
CA GLY A 168 1.98 -34.48 42.11
C GLY A 168 1.54 -35.92 41.83
N GLY A 169 2.47 -36.86 42.03
CA GLY A 169 2.29 -38.26 42.45
C GLY A 169 1.66 -39.24 41.43
N SER A 170 2.39 -40.24 40.92
CA SER A 170 2.59 -41.58 41.52
C SER A 170 1.25 -42.31 41.77
N ARG A 171 0.95 -43.51 41.28
CA ARG A 171 1.79 -44.69 40.99
C ARG A 171 0.95 -45.75 40.25
N SER A 172 1.62 -46.51 39.38
CA SER A 172 1.47 -47.96 39.10
C SER A 172 0.07 -48.59 38.95
N THR A 173 -0.17 -49.04 37.71
CA THR A 173 -1.02 -50.17 37.32
C THR A 173 -0.51 -51.49 37.90
N CYS A 174 -1.38 -52.37 38.42
CA CYS A 174 -1.35 -53.82 38.12
C CYS A 174 -2.51 -54.56 38.80
N SER A 175 -3.41 -55.17 38.03
CA SER A 175 -3.79 -56.58 38.22
C SER A 175 -4.66 -57.06 37.06
N ARG A 176 -4.12 -58.08 36.36
CA ARG A 176 -4.79 -58.97 35.41
C ARG A 176 -5.37 -60.15 36.18
N SER A 177 -6.61 -60.52 35.88
CA SER A 177 -7.19 -61.90 35.85
C SER A 177 -8.72 -61.75 35.97
N GLY A 178 -9.59 -62.48 35.28
CA GLY A 178 -9.47 -63.57 34.34
C GLY A 178 -10.86 -63.94 33.79
N THR A 179 -10.86 -64.84 32.79
CA THR A 179 -11.92 -65.81 32.44
C THR A 179 -13.33 -65.32 31.99
N ARG A 180 -13.61 -65.57 30.69
CA ARG A 180 -14.91 -65.89 30.04
C ARG A 180 -15.61 -67.08 30.75
N PRO A 181 -16.93 -67.39 30.60
CA PRO A 181 -17.79 -67.48 29.39
C PRO A 181 -19.19 -66.83 29.61
N CYS A 182 -20.19 -66.80 28.72
CA CYS A 182 -20.66 -67.64 27.61
C CYS A 182 -21.06 -66.79 26.39
#